data_AF-A0A5B1B119-F1
#
_entry.id   AF-A0A5B1B119-F1
#
_cell.length_a   1.000
_cell.length_b   1.000
_cell.length_c   1.000
_cell.angle_alpha   90.00
_cell.angle_beta   90.00
_cell.angle_gamma   90.00
#
_symmetry.space_group_name_H-M   'P 1'
#
loop_
_entity.id
_entity.type
_entity.pdbx_description
1 polymer ?
#
loop_
_entity_poly.entity_id
_entity_poly.type
_entity_poly.pdbx_seq_one_letter_code
_entity_poly.pdbx_strand_id
1 'polypeptide(L)'
;MMSFVVLPPEVNSLRMFSGAGSAPMLAAAAAWSGLAEELGSAAAAFASVTSGLAGGSGQVWQGPAAAAMLSVAGPYAGWLSAAAARAAGAAVQAKAVAGVFEAARAAVIHPVAVAANRNAFVQLVLSNVFGQNAPAIAAAEGVYEEMWAADVAAMVGYHGGVSAAAAQLASWQGSLSSLPG
;
A
#
# COMPACT_ATOMS: atom_id res chain seq x y z
N MET A 1 11.21 -7.42 13.36
CA MET A 1 9.84 -7.26 13.89
C MET A 1 9.79 -5.91 14.59
N MET A 2 9.10 -4.91 14.01
CA MET A 2 8.90 -3.62 14.69
C MET A 2 7.92 -3.84 15.84
N SER A 3 8.37 -3.71 17.09
CA SER A 3 7.46 -3.76 18.24
C SER A 3 6.93 -2.35 18.51
N PHE A 4 5.75 -2.03 17.99
CA PHE A 4 5.03 -0.79 18.34
C PHE A 4 4.69 -0.73 19.83
N VAL A 5 4.57 -1.91 20.44
CA VAL A 5 4.25 -2.09 21.85
C VAL A 5 5.31 -1.46 22.74
N VAL A 6 6.60 -1.58 22.43
CA VAL A 6 7.65 -0.99 23.32
C VAL A 6 7.88 0.51 23.11
N LEU A 7 7.15 1.15 22.20
CA LEU A 7 7.31 2.58 21.91
C LEU A 7 6.24 3.39 22.64
N PRO A 8 6.62 4.53 23.24
CA PRO A 8 5.66 5.41 23.90
C PRO A 8 4.75 6.10 22.87
N PRO A 9 3.57 6.59 23.29
CA PRO A 9 2.62 7.27 22.40
C PRO A 9 3.24 8.47 21.69
N GLU A 10 4.17 9.21 22.30
CA GLU A 10 4.88 10.31 21.64
C GLU A 10 5.56 9.89 20.34
N VAL A 11 6.12 8.68 20.30
CA VAL A 11 6.84 8.15 19.13
C VAL A 11 5.89 7.56 18.10
N ASN A 12 4.93 6.74 18.53
CA ASN A 12 3.95 6.14 17.63
C ASN A 12 3.08 7.22 16.96
N SER A 13 2.57 8.16 17.75
CA SER A 13 1.85 9.34 17.28
C SER A 13 2.68 10.16 16.30
N LEU A 14 3.86 10.63 16.70
CA LEU A 14 4.64 11.55 15.86
C LEU A 14 5.00 10.93 14.51
N ARG A 15 5.34 9.64 14.47
CA ARG A 15 5.67 8.94 13.22
C ARG A 15 4.51 8.97 12.22
N MET A 16 3.28 8.78 12.71
CA MET A 16 2.09 8.77 11.85
C MET A 16 1.71 10.16 11.31
N PHE A 17 2.04 11.23 12.05
CA PHE A 17 1.79 12.61 11.62
C PHE A 17 2.95 13.25 10.86
N SER A 18 4.12 12.61 10.86
CA SER A 18 5.29 13.05 10.08
C SER A 18 5.29 12.45 8.67
N GLY A 19 5.87 13.17 7.71
CA GLY A 19 6.09 12.68 6.34
C GLY A 19 5.11 13.22 5.30
N ALA A 20 5.16 12.64 4.10
CA ALA A 20 4.47 13.15 2.90
C ALA A 20 2.96 12.78 2.82
N GLY A 21 2.45 11.98 3.77
CA GLY A 21 1.08 11.48 3.76
C GLY A 21 0.80 10.46 2.64
N SER A 22 -0.48 10.27 2.32
CA SER A 22 -0.95 9.28 1.34
C SER A 22 -0.80 9.69 -0.13
N ALA A 23 -0.57 10.97 -0.41
CA ALA A 23 -0.57 11.50 -1.78
C ALA A 23 0.45 10.81 -2.71
N PRO A 24 1.71 10.54 -2.31
CA PRO A 24 2.65 9.81 -3.18
C PRO A 24 2.18 8.39 -3.51
N MET A 25 1.53 7.70 -2.58
CA MET A 25 0.99 6.35 -2.81
C MET A 25 -0.21 6.38 -3.77
N LEU A 26 -1.06 7.40 -3.66
CA LEU A 26 -2.17 7.61 -4.61
C LEU A 26 -1.66 7.96 -6.01
N ALA A 27 -0.59 8.74 -6.13
CA ALA A 27 0.08 9.01 -7.40
C ALA A 27 0.67 7.72 -8.01
N ALA A 28 1.30 6.88 -7.18
CA ALA A 28 1.77 5.56 -7.62
C ALA A 28 0.61 4.67 -8.10
N ALA A 29 -0.53 4.70 -7.41
CA ALA A 29 -1.71 3.97 -7.85
C ALA A 29 -2.20 4.43 -9.24
N ALA A 30 -2.24 5.75 -9.47
CA ALA A 30 -2.61 6.30 -10.78
C ALA A 30 -1.61 5.89 -11.88
N ALA A 31 -0.31 5.93 -11.60
CA ALA A 31 0.72 5.48 -12.53
C ALA A 31 0.58 3.98 -12.88
N TRP A 32 0.31 3.13 -11.89
CA TRP A 32 0.05 1.70 -12.12
C TRP A 32 -1.23 1.45 -12.93
N SER A 33 -2.28 2.24 -12.72
CA SER A 33 -3.48 2.20 -13.56
C SER A 33 -3.18 2.59 -15.00
N GLY A 34 -2.45 3.68 -15.24
CA GLY A 34 -2.05 4.08 -16.59
C GLY A 34 -1.18 3.02 -17.28
N LEU A 35 -0.24 2.41 -16.56
CA LEU A 35 0.56 1.31 -17.11
C LEU A 35 -0.31 0.09 -17.49
N ALA A 36 -1.35 -0.22 -16.70
CA ALA A 36 -2.27 -1.30 -17.04
C ALA A 36 -3.02 -1.04 -18.35
N GLU A 37 -3.48 0.21 -18.57
CA GLU A 37 -4.17 0.64 -19.78
C GLU A 37 -3.26 0.57 -21.01
N GLU A 38 -2.03 1.07 -20.90
CA GLU A 38 -1.03 1.02 -21.98
C GLU A 38 -0.66 -0.42 -22.35
N LEU A 39 -0.43 -1.29 -21.36
CA LEU A 39 -0.14 -2.71 -21.60
C LEU A 39 -1.34 -3.45 -22.24
N GLY A 40 -2.56 -3.14 -21.81
CA GLY A 40 -3.78 -3.68 -22.40
C GLY A 40 -3.96 -3.24 -23.86
N SER A 41 -3.71 -1.96 -24.13
CA SER A 41 -3.75 -1.40 -25.49
C SER A 41 -2.68 -2.00 -26.38
N ALA A 42 -1.47 -2.19 -25.87
CA ALA A 42 -0.38 -2.87 -26.57
C ALA A 42 -0.73 -4.33 -26.89
N ALA A 43 -1.35 -5.06 -25.95
CA ALA A 43 -1.79 -6.43 -26.19
C ALA A 43 -2.83 -6.50 -27.33
N ALA A 44 -3.82 -5.61 -27.32
CA ALA A 44 -4.85 -5.54 -28.35
C ALA A 44 -4.27 -5.15 -29.72
N ALA A 45 -3.37 -4.17 -29.77
CA ALA A 45 -2.70 -3.77 -31.00
C ALA A 45 -1.87 -4.92 -31.58
N PHE A 46 -1.11 -5.63 -30.74
CA PHE A 46 -0.30 -6.77 -31.17
C PHE A 46 -1.15 -7.93 -31.69
N ALA A 47 -2.25 -8.26 -31.02
CA ALA A 47 -3.22 -9.25 -31.50
C ALA A 47 -3.87 -8.84 -32.84
N SER A 48 -4.20 -7.56 -32.99
CA SER A 48 -4.76 -7.02 -34.24
C SER A 48 -3.78 -7.15 -35.41
N VAL A 49 -2.53 -6.72 -35.24
CA VAL A 49 -1.49 -6.82 -36.28
C VAL A 49 -1.21 -8.28 -36.66
N THR A 50 -1.09 -9.17 -35.68
CA THR A 50 -0.82 -10.60 -35.94
C THR A 50 -1.98 -11.31 -36.63
N SER A 51 -3.23 -11.00 -36.27
CA SER A 51 -4.42 -11.55 -36.95
C SER A 51 -4.59 -10.97 -38.36
N GLY A 52 -4.34 -9.67 -38.56
CA GLY A 52 -4.34 -9.04 -39.87
C GLY A 52 -3.33 -9.65 -40.82
N LEU A 53 -2.13 -10.00 -40.32
CA LEU A 53 -1.08 -10.67 -41.08
C LEU A 53 -1.44 -12.12 -41.49
N ALA A 54 -2.24 -12.82 -40.68
CA ALA A 54 -2.57 -14.23 -40.88
C ALA A 54 -3.87 -14.48 -41.66
N GLY A 55 -4.80 -13.51 -41.71
CA GLY A 55 -6.14 -13.74 -42.28
C GLY A 55 -6.96 -12.50 -42.67
N GLY A 56 -6.36 -11.29 -42.70
CA GLY A 56 -7.08 -10.07 -43.09
C GLY A 56 -7.41 -10.00 -44.60
N SER A 57 -8.46 -9.25 -44.95
CA SER A 57 -9.07 -9.15 -46.29
C SER A 57 -8.23 -8.40 -47.33
N GLY A 58 -6.91 -8.62 -47.38
CA GLY A 58 -6.00 -7.91 -48.29
C GLY A 58 -4.70 -8.60 -48.72
N GLN A 59 -4.14 -9.60 -48.00
CA GLN A 59 -2.97 -10.42 -48.45
C GLN A 59 -2.59 -11.46 -47.37
N VAL A 60 -1.85 -12.58 -47.52
CA VAL A 60 -1.38 -13.55 -48.56
C VAL A 60 -0.38 -14.52 -47.88
N TRP A 61 0.15 -14.21 -46.68
CA TRP A 61 1.13 -15.04 -46.00
C TRP A 61 0.48 -16.20 -45.22
N GLN A 62 0.39 -17.35 -45.88
CA GLN A 62 -0.07 -18.59 -45.27
C GLN A 62 0.94 -19.72 -45.47
N GLY A 63 0.88 -20.74 -44.60
CA GLY A 63 1.75 -21.90 -44.62
C GLY A 63 2.58 -22.07 -43.34
N PRO A 64 3.48 -23.07 -43.29
CA PRO A 64 4.18 -23.46 -42.07
C PRO A 64 4.99 -22.34 -41.41
N ALA A 65 5.59 -21.44 -42.20
CA ALA A 65 6.34 -20.30 -41.67
C ALA A 65 5.45 -19.26 -40.95
N ALA A 66 4.26 -18.98 -41.49
CA ALA A 66 3.29 -18.09 -40.86
C ALA A 66 2.74 -18.72 -39.57
N ALA A 67 2.44 -20.02 -39.58
CA ALA A 67 2.03 -20.76 -38.39
C ALA A 67 3.11 -20.77 -37.29
N ALA A 68 4.38 -20.96 -37.68
CA ALA A 68 5.50 -20.90 -36.75
C ALA A 68 5.64 -19.51 -36.11
N MET A 69 5.52 -18.42 -36.88
CA MET A 69 5.55 -17.05 -36.36
C MET A 69 4.41 -16.77 -35.38
N LEU A 70 3.17 -17.17 -35.71
CA LEU A 70 2.01 -17.01 -34.82
C LEU A 70 2.16 -17.79 -33.50
N SER A 71 2.79 -18.97 -33.54
CA SER A 71 3.03 -19.78 -32.35
C SER A 71 3.95 -19.10 -31.33
N VAL A 72 4.82 -18.19 -31.79
CA VAL A 72 5.72 -17.38 -30.94
C VAL A 72 5.07 -16.05 -30.56
N ALA A 73 4.30 -15.45 -31.47
CA ALA A 73 3.68 -14.13 -31.27
C ALA A 73 2.50 -14.19 -30.27
N GLY A 74 1.68 -15.24 -30.31
CA GLY A 74 0.52 -15.40 -29.40
C GLY A 74 0.87 -15.31 -27.90
N PRO A 75 1.89 -16.04 -27.41
CA PRO A 75 2.37 -15.94 -26.03
C PRO A 75 2.74 -14.52 -25.59
N TYR A 76 3.27 -13.68 -26.48
CA TYR A 76 3.64 -12.30 -26.17
C TYR A 76 2.41 -11.41 -25.90
N ALA A 77 1.36 -11.52 -26.72
CA ALA A 77 0.10 -10.82 -26.46
C ALA A 77 -0.51 -11.26 -25.11
N GLY A 78 -0.49 -12.57 -24.83
CA GLY A 78 -0.94 -13.11 -23.55
C GLY A 78 -0.12 -12.58 -22.37
N TRP A 79 1.20 -12.45 -22.54
CA TRP A 79 2.07 -11.85 -21.53
C TRP A 79 1.72 -10.38 -21.27
N LEU A 80 1.51 -9.58 -22.32
CA LEU A 80 1.10 -8.17 -22.19
C LEU A 80 -0.22 -8.04 -21.43
N SER A 81 -1.23 -8.86 -21.75
CA SER A 81 -2.49 -8.88 -21.01
C SER A 81 -2.32 -9.29 -19.55
N ALA A 82 -1.46 -10.27 -19.28
CA ALA A 82 -1.17 -10.71 -17.91
C ALA A 82 -0.38 -9.66 -17.12
N ALA A 83 0.49 -8.89 -17.78
CA ALA A 83 1.21 -7.76 -17.19
C ALA A 83 0.25 -6.60 -16.89
N ALA A 84 -0.69 -6.31 -17.79
CA ALA A 84 -1.74 -5.32 -17.57
C ALA A 84 -2.58 -5.65 -16.33
N ALA A 85 -3.01 -6.90 -16.19
CA ALA A 85 -3.78 -7.35 -15.02
C ALA A 85 -3.00 -7.19 -13.69
N ARG A 86 -1.68 -7.48 -13.70
CA ARG A 86 -0.82 -7.29 -12.52
C ARG A 86 -0.64 -5.81 -12.18
N ALA A 87 -0.44 -4.95 -13.18
CA ALA A 87 -0.36 -3.50 -12.99
C ALA A 87 -1.66 -2.94 -12.39
N ALA A 88 -2.81 -3.38 -12.89
CA ALA A 88 -4.12 -3.03 -12.31
C ALA A 88 -4.24 -3.50 -10.86
N GLY A 89 -3.80 -4.72 -10.55
CA GLY A 89 -3.75 -5.24 -9.18
C GLY A 89 -2.87 -4.39 -8.26
N ALA A 90 -1.68 -3.98 -8.72
CA ALA A 90 -0.78 -3.10 -7.97
C ALA A 90 -1.43 -1.74 -7.67
N ALA A 91 -2.15 -1.16 -8.62
CA ALA A 91 -2.90 0.08 -8.41
C ALA A 91 -3.96 -0.05 -7.30
N VAL A 92 -4.70 -1.17 -7.28
CA VAL A 92 -5.69 -1.45 -6.22
C VAL A 92 -5.01 -1.55 -4.85
N GLN A 93 -3.90 -2.29 -4.75
CA GLN A 93 -3.21 -2.44 -3.46
C GLN A 93 -2.58 -1.12 -2.99
N ALA A 94 -2.06 -0.28 -3.88
CA ALA A 94 -1.58 1.05 -3.53
C ALA A 94 -2.70 1.94 -2.94
N LYS A 95 -3.90 1.91 -3.53
CA LYS A 95 -5.08 2.60 -2.97
C LYS A 95 -5.47 2.04 -1.60
N ALA A 96 -5.43 0.71 -1.44
CA ALA A 96 -5.73 0.07 -0.16
C ALA A 96 -4.74 0.50 0.94
N VAL A 97 -3.43 0.52 0.64
CA VAL A 97 -2.40 0.99 1.57
C VAL A 97 -2.60 2.46 1.95
N ALA A 98 -2.95 3.32 0.99
CA ALA A 98 -3.29 4.72 1.26
C ALA A 98 -4.48 4.84 2.22
N GLY A 99 -5.55 4.05 2.01
CA GLY A 99 -6.70 4.02 2.91
C GLY A 99 -6.36 3.51 4.32
N VAL A 100 -5.54 2.46 4.42
CA VAL A 100 -5.07 1.91 5.70
C VAL A 100 -4.20 2.93 6.46
N PHE A 101 -3.37 3.71 5.76
CA PHE A 101 -2.61 4.82 6.35
C PHE A 101 -3.53 5.89 6.93
N GLU A 102 -4.52 6.38 6.17
CA GLU A 102 -5.43 7.42 6.68
C GLU A 102 -6.28 6.91 7.85
N ALA A 103 -6.72 5.65 7.82
CA ALA A 103 -7.43 5.03 8.93
C ALA A 103 -6.56 4.94 10.19
N ALA A 104 -5.30 4.53 10.06
CA ALA A 104 -4.37 4.48 11.17
C ALA A 104 -4.08 5.88 11.73
N ARG A 105 -3.87 6.87 10.85
CA ARG A 105 -3.65 8.27 11.23
C ARG A 105 -4.84 8.88 11.97
N ALA A 106 -6.06 8.51 11.60
CA ALA A 106 -7.27 8.96 12.29
C ALA A 106 -7.46 8.28 13.66
N ALA A 107 -6.96 7.05 13.83
CA ALA A 107 -7.11 6.27 15.06
C ALA A 107 -6.03 6.55 16.12
N VAL A 108 -4.81 6.92 15.67
CA VAL A 108 -3.68 7.28 16.54
C VAL A 108 -3.97 8.58 17.28
N ILE A 109 -3.51 8.67 18.53
CA ILE A 109 -3.67 9.87 19.36
C ILE A 109 -2.89 11.03 18.75
N HIS A 110 -3.48 12.22 18.76
CA HIS A 110 -2.79 13.38 18.22
C HIS A 110 -1.61 13.78 19.15
N PRO A 111 -0.41 14.09 18.62
CA PRO A 111 0.76 14.43 19.45
C PRO A 111 0.53 15.56 20.46
N VAL A 112 -0.33 16.53 20.14
CA VAL A 112 -0.70 17.63 21.05
C VAL A 112 -1.47 17.13 22.28
N ALA A 113 -2.30 16.09 22.15
CA ALA A 113 -3.02 15.50 23.27
C ALA A 113 -2.08 14.77 24.23
N VAL A 114 -1.11 14.03 23.69
CA VAL A 114 -0.04 13.39 24.47
C VAL A 114 0.76 14.45 25.24
N ALA A 115 1.19 15.51 24.56
CA ALA A 115 1.93 16.61 25.18
C ALA A 115 1.12 17.32 26.28
N ALA A 116 -0.18 17.53 26.08
CA ALA A 116 -1.06 18.13 27.07
C ALA A 116 -1.16 17.28 28.34
N ASN A 117 -1.32 15.97 28.20
CA ASN A 117 -1.31 15.03 29.34
C ASN A 117 0.02 15.10 30.10
N ARG A 118 1.16 15.03 29.40
CA ARG A 118 2.48 15.09 30.04
C ARG A 118 2.73 16.42 30.77
N ASN A 119 2.31 17.54 30.19
CA ASN A 119 2.40 18.84 30.83
C ASN A 119 1.53 18.92 32.10
N ALA A 120 0.29 18.42 32.04
CA ALA A 120 -0.58 18.37 33.21
C ALA A 120 0.01 17.51 34.33
N PHE A 121 0.55 16.33 33.99
CA PHE A 121 1.25 15.45 34.94
C PHE A 121 2.39 16.18 35.65
N VAL A 122 3.27 16.88 34.90
CA VAL A 122 4.39 17.63 35.50
C VAL A 122 3.89 18.73 36.45
N GLN A 123 2.85 19.49 36.07
CA GLN A 123 2.29 20.52 36.94
C GLN A 123 1.69 19.94 38.23
N LEU A 124 1.00 18.81 38.14
CA LEU A 124 0.43 18.11 39.30
C LEU A 124 1.53 17.63 40.25
N VAL A 125 2.63 17.07 39.72
CA VAL A 125 3.79 16.63 40.50
C VAL A 125 4.46 17.83 41.19
N LEU A 126 4.74 18.92 40.46
CA LEU A 126 5.41 20.10 41.01
C LEU A 126 4.60 20.77 42.13
N SER A 127 3.26 20.72 42.06
CA SER A 127 2.37 21.27 43.09
C SER A 127 2.03 20.29 44.22
N ASN A 128 2.55 19.06 44.20
CA ASN A 128 2.19 17.99 45.15
C ASN A 128 2.92 18.08 46.52
N VAL A 129 3.07 19.27 47.09
CA VAL A 129 3.87 19.50 48.31
C VAL A 129 3.34 18.69 49.51
N PHE A 130 2.02 18.53 49.61
CA PHE A 130 1.35 17.80 50.71
C PHE A 130 0.81 16.42 50.31
N GLY A 131 1.14 15.93 49.10
CA GLY A 131 0.63 14.64 48.62
C GLY A 131 -0.83 14.63 48.15
N GLN A 132 -1.56 15.74 48.25
CA GLN A 132 -2.98 15.84 47.91
C GLN A 132 -3.28 15.61 46.42
N ASN A 133 -2.32 15.86 45.53
CA ASN A 133 -2.48 15.62 44.10
C ASN A 133 -2.24 14.17 43.69
N ALA A 134 -1.87 13.27 44.61
CA ALA A 134 -1.56 11.88 44.27
C ALA A 134 -2.67 11.17 43.45
N PRO A 135 -3.98 11.31 43.75
CA PRO A 135 -5.02 10.73 42.89
C PRO A 135 -5.08 11.33 41.48
N ALA A 136 -4.83 12.64 41.35
CA ALA A 136 -4.83 13.32 40.04
C ALA A 136 -3.60 12.93 39.19
N ILE A 137 -2.45 12.73 39.83
CA ILE A 137 -1.24 12.21 39.18
C ILE A 137 -1.51 10.81 38.62
N ALA A 138 -2.07 9.91 39.44
CA ALA A 138 -2.43 8.56 39.02
C ALA A 138 -3.47 8.57 37.87
N ALA A 139 -4.43 9.49 37.90
CA ALA A 139 -5.39 9.65 36.80
C ALA A 139 -4.71 10.12 35.51
N ALA A 140 -3.75 11.06 35.59
CA ALA A 140 -2.98 11.50 34.42
C ALA A 140 -2.13 10.38 33.83
N GLU A 141 -1.51 9.54 34.68
CA GLU A 141 -0.80 8.34 34.22
C GLU A 141 -1.74 7.32 33.58
N GLY A 142 -2.91 7.07 34.16
CA GLY A 142 -3.92 6.17 33.57
C GLY A 142 -4.35 6.60 32.17
N VAL A 143 -4.61 7.88 31.97
CA VAL A 143 -4.93 8.44 30.63
C VAL A 143 -3.75 8.27 29.66
N TYR A 144 -2.51 8.41 30.14
CA TYR A 144 -1.33 8.20 29.29
C TYR A 144 -1.19 6.75 28.84
N GLU A 145 -1.45 5.78 29.72
CA GLU A 145 -1.47 4.35 29.38
C GLU A 145 -2.59 4.01 28.39
N GLU A 146 -3.76 4.64 28.51
CA GLU A 146 -4.84 4.51 27.51
C GLU A 146 -4.43 5.06 26.14
N MET A 147 -3.74 6.22 26.10
CA MET A 147 -3.20 6.77 24.87
C MET A 147 -2.18 5.83 24.23
N TRP A 148 -1.29 5.24 25.03
CA TRP A 148 -0.34 4.24 24.56
C TRP A 148 -1.03 3.01 23.97
N ALA A 149 -2.02 2.46 24.67
CA ALA A 149 -2.78 1.30 24.20
C ALA A 149 -3.51 1.58 22.88
N ALA A 150 -4.12 2.76 22.73
CA ALA A 150 -4.79 3.19 21.50
C ALA A 150 -3.81 3.28 20.32
N ASP A 151 -2.65 3.91 20.53
CA ASP A 151 -1.59 4.00 19.52
C ASP A 151 -1.07 2.63 19.10
N VAL A 152 -0.85 1.73 20.06
CA VAL A 152 -0.41 0.35 19.77
C VAL A 152 -1.46 -0.39 18.94
N ALA A 153 -2.74 -0.31 19.31
CA ALA A 153 -3.82 -0.94 18.56
C ALA A 153 -3.91 -0.42 17.13
N ALA A 154 -3.81 0.90 16.94
CA ALA A 154 -3.82 1.53 15.62
C ALA A 154 -2.62 1.07 14.76
N MET A 155 -1.42 1.01 15.34
CA MET A 155 -0.21 0.59 14.61
C MET A 155 -0.19 -0.91 14.28
N VAL A 156 -0.75 -1.76 15.14
CA VAL A 156 -0.95 -3.19 14.84
C VAL A 156 -1.95 -3.36 13.69
N GLY A 157 -3.07 -2.62 13.72
CA GLY A 157 -4.04 -2.59 12.62
C GLY A 157 -3.42 -2.11 11.31
N TYR A 158 -2.62 -1.04 11.36
CA TYR A 158 -1.86 -0.52 10.22
C TYR A 158 -0.94 -1.59 9.61
N HIS A 159 -0.11 -2.23 10.44
CA HIS A 159 0.79 -3.29 9.99
C HIS A 159 0.02 -4.47 9.38
N GLY A 160 -1.07 -4.91 10.01
CA GLY A 160 -1.92 -5.98 9.50
C GLY A 160 -2.52 -5.65 8.14
N GLY A 161 -3.11 -4.45 8.00
CA GLY A 161 -3.71 -3.99 6.74
C GLY A 161 -2.70 -3.83 5.61
N VAL A 162 -1.54 -3.22 5.88
CA VAL A 162 -0.46 -3.09 4.88
C VAL A 162 0.10 -4.45 4.49
N SER A 163 0.30 -5.36 5.45
CA SER A 163 0.78 -6.72 5.17
C SER A 163 -0.20 -7.50 4.30
N ALA A 164 -1.51 -7.37 4.58
CA ALA A 164 -2.55 -8.00 3.78
C ALA A 164 -2.57 -7.45 2.35
N ALA A 165 -2.47 -6.14 2.16
CA ALA A 165 -2.40 -5.53 0.84
C ALA A 165 -1.14 -5.96 0.07
N ALA A 166 0.01 -6.02 0.74
CA ALA A 166 1.26 -6.50 0.15
C ALA A 166 1.19 -7.97 -0.28
N ALA A 167 0.51 -8.83 0.49
CA ALA A 167 0.33 -10.24 0.16
C ALA A 167 -0.53 -10.48 -1.10
N GLN A 168 -1.33 -9.50 -1.54
CA GLN A 168 -2.12 -9.58 -2.77
C GLN A 168 -1.32 -9.25 -4.04
N LEU A 169 -0.07 -8.77 -3.91
CA LEU A 169 0.77 -8.47 -5.06
C LEU A 169 1.29 -9.77 -5.69
N ALA A 170 0.87 -10.04 -6.92
CA ALA A 170 1.37 -11.18 -7.69
C ALA A 170 2.85 -11.00 -8.06
N SER A 171 3.62 -12.10 -8.04
CA SER A 171 5.03 -12.07 -8.43
C SER A 171 5.19 -11.90 -9.94
N TRP A 172 6.24 -11.15 -10.33
CA TRP A 172 6.62 -10.94 -11.73
C TRP A 172 7.49 -12.08 -12.29
N GLN A 173 8.11 -12.87 -11.42
CA GLN A 173 8.98 -13.98 -11.81
C GLN A 173 8.23 -15.03 -12.64
N GLY A 174 7.00 -15.38 -12.22
CA GLY A 174 6.17 -16.35 -12.95
C GLY A 174 5.70 -15.85 -14.32
N SER A 175 5.61 -14.54 -14.54
CA SER A 175 5.28 -13.99 -15.87
C SER A 175 6.47 -13.97 -16.82
N LEU A 176 7.70 -13.86 -16.32
CA LEU A 176 8.89 -13.86 -17.19
C LEU A 176 9.18 -15.27 -17.72
N SER A 177 8.90 -16.30 -16.93
CA SER A 177 9.06 -17.70 -17.35
C SER A 177 8.10 -18.16 -18.43
N SER A 178 7.04 -17.41 -18.74
CA SER A 178 6.08 -17.75 -19.80
C SER A 178 6.43 -17.13 -21.17
N LEU A 179 7.50 -16.34 -21.25
CA LEU A 179 8.00 -15.80 -22.52
C LEU A 179 8.94 -16.83 -23.18
N PRO A 180 8.75 -17.18 -24.46
CA PRO A 180 9.76 -17.94 -25.20
C PRO A 180 11.05 -17.11 -25.26
N GLY A 181 12.19 -17.73 -24.92
CA GLY A 181 13.52 -17.16 -25.12
C GLY A 181 13.99 -17.28 -26.57
#